data_AF-A0A5M8P3X2-F1
#
_entry.id   AF-A0A5M8P3X2-F1
#
_cell.length_a   1.000
_cell.length_b   1.000
_cell.length_c   1.000
_cell.angle_alpha   90.00
_cell.angle_beta   90.00
_cell.angle_gamma   90.00
#
_symmetry.space_group_name_H-M   'P 1'
#
loop_
_entity.id
_entity.type
_entity.pdbx_description
1 polymer ?
#
loop_
_entity_poly.entity_id
_entity_poly.type
_entity_poly.pdbx_seq_one_letter_code
_entity_poly.pdbx_strand_id
1 'polypeptide(L)'
;MNMVIQQLFTTCKEFSNSGGQIEIMVGYTKKSDHKDLFAIARLFAEKGERVQVTTDVHFKDEKYKKVFGELNGTKYEHKCPDLIINGKFYEYESYEAPFRKVKISNMISKGLKQSSRIIINNNKGANHRLIKRNIYNRTYFENQKIDEVWIYERGEIYLVYKKQ
;
A
#
# COMPACT_ATOMS: atom_id res chain seq x y z
N MET A 1 -9.79 25.46 -0.81
CA MET A 1 -9.35 24.90 0.48
C MET A 1 -8.27 23.85 0.20
N ASN A 2 -7.01 24.26 -0.06
CA ASN A 2 -5.97 23.32 -0.52
C ASN A 2 -4.53 23.64 -0.04
N MET A 3 -4.32 24.67 0.79
CA MET A 3 -2.96 25.05 1.23
C MET A 3 -2.41 24.22 2.39
N VAL A 4 -3.25 23.50 3.16
CA VAL A 4 -2.80 22.81 4.38
C VAL A 4 -2.16 21.45 4.09
N ILE A 5 -2.56 20.76 3.01
CA ILE A 5 -2.02 19.42 2.68
C ILE A 5 -0.58 19.52 2.12
N GLN A 6 -0.25 20.63 1.42
CA GLN A 6 1.09 20.87 0.87
C GLN A 6 2.19 20.99 1.94
N GLN A 7 1.86 21.15 3.23
CA GLN A 7 2.85 21.13 4.32
C GLN A 7 3.13 19.74 4.90
N LEU A 8 2.28 18.74 4.65
CA LEU A 8 2.44 17.40 5.22
C LEU A 8 3.18 16.43 4.30
N PHE A 9 3.27 16.77 3.02
CA PHE A 9 3.91 15.99 1.98
C PHE A 9 4.81 16.88 1.13
N THR A 10 6.01 16.39 0.83
CA THR A 10 6.94 17.04 -0.09
C THR A 10 6.99 16.25 -1.38
N THR A 11 6.74 16.91 -2.51
CA THR A 11 6.93 16.31 -3.84
C THR A 11 8.41 16.00 -4.05
N CYS A 12 8.72 14.73 -4.33
CA CYS A 12 10.09 14.30 -4.61
C CYS A 12 10.33 14.07 -6.10
N LYS A 13 9.29 13.72 -6.86
CA LYS A 13 9.39 13.51 -8.31
C LYS A 13 8.05 13.70 -9.00
N GLU A 14 8.09 14.36 -10.15
CA GLU A 14 6.96 14.49 -11.07
C GLU A 14 7.29 13.80 -12.39
N PHE A 15 6.28 13.23 -13.03
CA PHE A 15 6.38 12.53 -14.31
C PHE A 15 5.55 13.28 -15.34
N SER A 16 6.15 14.29 -15.98
CA SER A 16 5.49 15.19 -16.93
C SER A 16 4.73 14.48 -18.05
N ASN A 17 5.26 13.35 -18.54
CA ASN A 17 4.66 12.59 -19.64
C ASN A 17 3.34 11.89 -19.24
N SER A 18 3.20 11.48 -17.98
CA SER A 18 2.03 10.74 -17.48
C SER A 18 1.13 11.61 -16.58
N GLY A 19 1.64 12.73 -16.08
CA GLY A 19 0.99 13.56 -15.07
C GLY A 19 1.07 13.00 -13.65
N GLY A 20 1.78 11.88 -13.43
CA GLY A 20 1.90 11.26 -12.11
C GLY A 20 2.97 11.91 -11.25
N GLN A 21 2.90 11.69 -9.94
CA GLN A 21 3.86 12.26 -8.99
C GLN A 21 4.07 11.39 -7.77
N ILE A 22 5.25 11.50 -7.18
CA ILE A 22 5.61 10.87 -5.91
C ILE A 22 5.82 11.96 -4.87
N GLU A 23 5.12 11.82 -3.76
CA GLU A 23 5.24 12.67 -2.59
C GLU A 23 5.66 11.84 -1.38
N ILE A 24 6.37 12.46 -0.44
CA ILE A 24 6.82 11.81 0.79
C ILE A 24 6.31 12.59 1.98
N MET A 25 5.73 11.91 2.96
CA MET A 25 5.25 12.52 4.19
C MET A 25 6.41 13.14 4.98
N VAL A 26 6.21 14.35 5.50
CA VAL A 26 7.19 15.06 6.31
C VAL A 26 7.51 14.27 7.59
N GLY A 27 8.79 13.97 7.80
CA GLY A 27 9.26 13.13 8.89
C GLY A 27 9.47 11.66 8.51
N TYR A 28 9.33 11.32 7.22
CA TYR A 28 9.60 9.96 6.73
C TYR A 28 10.99 9.48 7.12
N THR A 29 11.02 8.35 7.81
CA THR A 29 12.25 7.64 8.17
C THR A 29 12.39 6.40 7.29
N LYS A 30 13.58 6.21 6.70
CA LYS A 30 13.84 5.05 5.83
C LYS A 30 13.72 3.75 6.65
N LYS A 31 12.73 2.93 6.30
CA LYS A 31 12.55 1.57 6.80
C LYS A 31 13.24 0.55 5.87
N SER A 32 13.28 -0.72 6.26
CA SER A 32 13.92 -1.80 5.47
C SER A 32 13.28 -2.01 4.09
N ASP A 33 12.00 -1.68 3.95
CA ASP A 33 11.19 -1.74 2.73
C ASP A 33 11.29 -0.48 1.84
N HIS A 34 12.05 0.55 2.27
CA HIS A 34 12.12 1.84 1.58
C HIS A 34 12.38 1.71 0.08
N LYS A 35 13.30 0.81 -0.33
CA LYS A 35 13.61 0.60 -1.74
C LYS A 35 12.42 0.04 -2.53
N ASP A 36 11.68 -0.89 -1.94
CA ASP A 36 10.52 -1.50 -2.58
C ASP A 36 9.37 -0.48 -2.69
N LEU A 37 9.09 0.27 -1.61
CA LEU A 37 8.06 1.31 -1.61
C LEU A 37 8.30 2.36 -2.70
N PHE A 38 9.54 2.81 -2.87
CA PHE A 38 9.87 3.80 -3.90
C PHE A 38 9.84 3.23 -5.32
N ALA A 39 10.23 1.97 -5.51
CA ALA A 39 10.09 1.29 -6.79
C ALA A 39 8.61 1.17 -7.17
N ILE A 40 7.76 0.73 -6.24
CA ILE A 40 6.31 0.64 -6.41
C ILE A 40 5.69 2.01 -6.69
N ALA A 41 6.05 3.04 -5.89
CA ALA A 41 5.55 4.39 -6.08
C ALA A 41 5.88 4.93 -7.48
N ARG A 42 7.10 4.66 -7.95
CA ARG A 42 7.51 5.00 -9.32
C ARG A 42 6.67 4.30 -10.38
N LEU A 43 6.43 3.00 -10.24
CA LEU A 43 5.64 2.24 -11.23
C LEU A 43 4.21 2.75 -11.35
N PHE A 44 3.59 3.21 -10.25
CA PHE A 44 2.27 3.84 -10.30
C PHE A 44 2.33 5.27 -10.84
N ALA A 45 3.31 6.07 -10.43
CA ALA A 45 3.46 7.44 -10.92
C ALA A 45 3.78 7.51 -12.43
N GLU A 46 4.55 6.56 -12.95
CA GLU A 46 4.78 6.41 -14.40
C GLU A 46 3.49 6.10 -15.17
N LYS A 47 2.47 5.54 -14.51
CA LYS A 47 1.12 5.33 -15.05
C LYS A 47 0.18 6.55 -14.87
N GLY A 48 0.69 7.65 -14.33
CA GLY A 48 -0.07 8.90 -14.15
C GLY A 48 -0.67 9.06 -12.76
N GLU A 49 -0.39 8.14 -11.84
CA GLU A 49 -1.01 8.19 -10.51
C GLU A 49 -0.27 9.14 -9.57
N ARG A 50 -1.02 9.73 -8.64
CA ARG A 50 -0.45 10.45 -7.51
C ARG A 50 -0.21 9.48 -6.37
N VAL A 51 1.06 9.29 -6.02
CA VAL A 51 1.50 8.35 -4.98
C VAL A 51 2.14 9.11 -3.84
N GLN A 52 1.67 8.87 -2.62
CA GLN A 52 2.20 9.48 -1.41
C GLN A 52 2.74 8.37 -0.50
N VAL A 53 4.03 8.44 -0.19
CA VAL A 53 4.70 7.52 0.75
C VAL A 53 4.52 8.07 2.16
N THR A 54 3.94 7.28 3.05
CA THR A 54 3.57 7.72 4.39
C THR A 54 4.62 7.33 5.43
N THR A 55 4.45 7.82 6.66
CA THR A 55 5.26 7.41 7.80
C THR A 55 4.37 7.20 9.03
N ASP A 56 4.89 6.46 10.00
CA ASP A 56 4.15 6.18 11.23
C ASP A 56 4.07 7.44 12.07
N VAL A 57 2.87 7.76 12.52
CA VAL A 57 2.63 8.86 13.46
C VAL A 57 1.70 8.40 14.56
N HIS A 58 1.88 8.93 15.77
CA HIS A 58 1.02 8.58 16.88
C HIS A 58 -0.42 9.08 16.60
N PHE A 59 -1.44 8.27 16.89
CA PHE A 59 -2.84 8.59 16.54
C PHE A 59 -3.39 9.89 17.17
N LYS A 60 -2.76 10.37 18.25
CA LYS A 60 -3.08 11.66 18.89
C LYS A 60 -2.44 12.87 18.21
N ASP A 61 -1.44 12.67 17.35
CA ASP A 61 -0.79 13.73 16.58
C ASP A 61 -1.80 14.35 15.61
N GLU A 62 -1.74 15.67 15.45
CA GLU A 62 -2.54 16.40 14.48
C GLU A 62 -2.26 15.93 13.05
N LYS A 63 -1.01 15.53 12.75
CA LYS A 63 -0.64 14.93 11.45
C LYS A 63 -1.44 13.67 11.16
N TYR A 64 -1.66 12.81 12.16
CA TYR A 64 -2.46 11.60 11.99
C TYR A 64 -3.87 11.96 11.52
N LYS A 65 -4.52 12.90 12.20
CA LYS A 65 -5.88 13.33 11.85
C LYS A 65 -5.97 13.92 10.45
N LYS A 66 -4.94 14.65 10.01
CA LYS A 66 -4.92 15.28 8.69
C LYS A 66 -4.67 14.30 7.55
N VAL A 67 -3.85 13.26 7.76
CA VAL A 67 -3.49 12.29 6.72
C VAL A 67 -4.39 11.05 6.72
N PHE A 68 -4.70 10.53 7.90
CA PHE A 68 -5.41 9.25 8.10
C PHE A 68 -6.78 9.43 8.74
N GLY A 69 -7.28 10.66 8.88
CA GLY A 69 -8.56 10.95 9.54
C GLY A 69 -9.76 10.22 8.95
N GLU A 70 -9.71 9.89 7.65
CA GLU A 70 -10.73 9.07 6.96
C GLU A 70 -10.83 7.63 7.49
N LEU A 71 -9.82 7.15 8.21
CA LEU A 71 -9.83 5.83 8.84
C LEU A 71 -10.55 5.80 10.19
N ASN A 72 -10.82 6.95 10.80
CA ASN A 72 -11.49 7.02 12.10
C ASN A 72 -12.92 6.46 12.02
N GLY A 73 -13.32 5.64 12.99
CA GLY A 73 -14.61 4.94 12.96
C GLY A 73 -14.66 3.74 12.00
N THR A 74 -13.56 3.42 11.32
CA THR A 74 -13.41 2.19 10.54
C THR A 74 -12.60 1.15 11.32
N LYS A 75 -12.58 -0.11 10.85
CA LYS A 75 -11.69 -1.14 11.43
C LYS A 75 -10.18 -0.84 11.28
N TYR A 76 -9.83 0.18 10.50
CA TYR A 76 -8.45 0.65 10.25
C TYR A 76 -8.11 1.90 11.08
N GLU A 77 -8.94 2.25 12.05
CA GLU A 77 -8.63 3.32 12.98
C GLU A 77 -7.28 3.08 13.67
N HIS A 78 -6.54 4.17 13.88
CA HIS A 78 -5.17 4.20 14.39
C HIS A 78 -4.10 3.53 13.51
N LYS A 79 -4.41 3.17 12.26
CA LYS A 79 -3.43 2.61 11.31
C LYS A 79 -2.81 3.71 10.46
N CYS A 80 -1.57 3.47 10.01
CA CYS A 80 -0.81 4.33 9.10
C CYS A 80 -0.36 3.51 7.88
N PRO A 81 -1.23 3.25 6.89
CA PRO A 81 -0.86 2.43 5.74
C PRO A 81 0.27 3.04 4.94
N ASP A 82 1.17 2.21 4.40
CA ASP A 82 2.46 2.65 3.83
C ASP A 82 2.34 3.62 2.63
N LEU A 83 1.27 3.49 1.85
CA LEU A 83 1.07 4.27 0.62
C LEU A 83 -0.35 4.84 0.55
N ILE A 84 -0.46 6.03 -0.04
CA ILE A 84 -1.71 6.61 -0.51
C ILE A 84 -1.59 6.77 -2.02
N ILE A 85 -2.45 6.08 -2.78
CA ILE A 85 -2.47 6.15 -4.25
C ILE A 85 -3.82 6.71 -4.65
N ASN A 86 -3.82 7.93 -5.22
CA ASN A 86 -5.03 8.69 -5.55
C ASN A 86 -6.04 8.76 -4.38
N GLY A 87 -5.54 9.07 -3.18
CA GLY A 87 -6.36 9.18 -1.97
C GLY A 87 -6.77 7.85 -1.34
N LYS A 88 -6.39 6.70 -1.92
CA LYS A 88 -6.70 5.38 -1.35
C LYS A 88 -5.50 4.82 -0.60
N PHE A 89 -5.73 4.32 0.61
CA PHE A 89 -4.70 3.72 1.45
C PHE A 89 -4.34 2.29 1.00
N TYR A 90 -3.05 2.00 0.89
CA TYR A 90 -2.49 0.68 0.57
C TYR A 90 -1.44 0.29 1.61
N GLU A 91 -1.47 -0.99 1.99
CA GLU A 91 -0.42 -1.60 2.80
C GLU A 91 0.57 -2.36 1.91
N TYR A 92 1.86 -2.20 2.17
CA TYR A 92 2.91 -2.99 1.56
C TYR A 92 3.22 -4.23 2.40
N GLU A 93 3.31 -5.37 1.74
CA GLU A 93 3.56 -6.64 2.41
C GLU A 93 4.60 -7.49 1.68
N SER A 94 5.49 -8.13 2.44
CA SER A 94 6.56 -8.99 1.94
C SER A 94 6.79 -10.15 2.89
N TYR A 95 7.45 -11.20 2.41
CA TYR A 95 7.79 -12.38 3.23
C TYR A 95 9.26 -12.70 3.08
N GLU A 96 9.91 -13.32 4.05
CA GLU A 96 11.33 -13.70 3.90
C GLU A 96 11.49 -14.99 3.10
N ALA A 97 12.65 -15.20 2.47
CA ALA A 97 13.02 -16.48 1.89
C ALA A 97 13.42 -17.48 3.00
N PRO A 98 13.32 -18.81 2.79
CA PRO A 98 12.68 -19.46 1.65
C PRO A 98 11.16 -19.34 1.69
N PHE A 99 10.53 -19.41 0.53
CA PHE A 99 9.08 -19.40 0.41
C PHE A 99 8.43 -20.58 1.15
N ARG A 100 7.36 -20.31 1.90
CA ARG A 100 6.47 -21.32 2.51
C ARG A 100 5.03 -20.91 2.25
N LYS A 101 4.15 -21.87 1.91
CA LYS A 101 2.74 -21.59 1.57
C LYS A 101 2.00 -20.76 2.63
N VAL A 102 2.28 -21.02 3.91
CA VAL A 102 1.68 -20.29 5.04
C VAL A 102 2.04 -18.80 5.06
N LYS A 103 3.20 -18.41 4.50
CA LYS A 103 3.65 -17.01 4.47
C LYS A 103 2.68 -16.13 3.70
N ILE A 104 2.06 -16.64 2.62
CA ILE A 104 1.06 -15.88 1.84
C ILE A 104 -0.20 -15.61 2.65
N SER A 105 -0.72 -16.64 3.32
CA SER A 105 -1.89 -16.51 4.19
C SER A 105 -1.64 -15.49 5.29
N ASN A 106 -0.48 -15.59 5.97
CA ASN A 106 -0.11 -14.70 7.07
C ASN A 106 0.09 -13.26 6.61
N MET A 107 0.77 -13.07 5.48
CA MET A 107 1.04 -11.76 4.88
C MET A 107 -0.26 -11.06 4.48
N ILE A 108 -1.18 -11.75 3.79
CA ILE A 108 -2.50 -11.18 3.46
C ILE A 108 -3.26 -10.86 4.75
N SER A 109 -3.26 -11.75 5.74
CA SER A 109 -3.94 -11.49 7.02
C SER A 109 -3.34 -10.34 7.81
N LYS A 110 -2.03 -10.08 7.72
CA LYS A 110 -1.39 -8.91 8.33
C LYS A 110 -1.77 -7.63 7.60
N GLY A 111 -1.63 -7.60 6.28
CA GLY A 111 -1.98 -6.44 5.48
C GLY A 111 -3.45 -6.04 5.63
N LEU A 112 -4.36 -7.02 5.72
CA LEU A 112 -5.79 -6.77 5.91
C LEU A 112 -6.18 -6.20 7.28
N LYS A 113 -5.25 -6.17 8.24
CA LYS A 113 -5.42 -5.42 9.50
C LYS A 113 -5.08 -3.94 9.36
N GLN A 114 -4.39 -3.55 8.28
CA GLN A 114 -3.86 -2.21 8.06
C GLN A 114 -4.63 -1.48 6.95
N SER A 115 -4.95 -2.18 5.86
CA SER A 115 -5.78 -1.65 4.77
C SER A 115 -6.67 -2.71 4.13
N SER A 116 -7.66 -2.29 3.36
CA SER A 116 -8.43 -3.17 2.46
C SER A 116 -7.73 -3.38 1.12
N ARG A 117 -6.65 -2.61 0.85
CA ARG A 117 -5.87 -2.66 -0.36
C ARG A 117 -4.43 -3.02 -0.02
N ILE A 118 -3.87 -4.01 -0.72
CA ILE A 118 -2.54 -4.56 -0.39
C ILE A 118 -1.69 -4.62 -1.66
N ILE A 119 -0.41 -4.28 -1.53
CA ILE A 119 0.62 -4.52 -2.54
C ILE A 119 1.58 -5.58 -1.99
N ILE A 120 1.62 -6.73 -2.66
CA ILE A 120 2.43 -7.88 -2.25
C ILE A 120 3.75 -7.89 -3.04
N ASN A 121 4.88 -7.84 -2.36
CA ASN A 121 6.17 -8.13 -2.97
C ASN A 121 6.35 -9.66 -3.13
N ASN A 122 6.26 -10.13 -4.37
CA ASN A 122 6.42 -11.54 -4.72
C ASN A 122 7.79 -11.90 -5.30
N ASN A 123 8.80 -11.02 -5.20
CA ASN A 123 10.14 -11.28 -5.74
C ASN A 123 10.84 -12.53 -5.18
N LYS A 124 10.29 -13.14 -4.13
CA LYS A 124 10.82 -14.31 -3.43
C LYS A 124 10.11 -15.63 -3.82
N GLY A 125 9.31 -15.60 -4.89
CA GLY A 125 8.96 -16.80 -5.67
C GLY A 125 7.71 -17.56 -5.24
N ALA A 126 6.72 -16.93 -4.61
CA ALA A 126 5.46 -17.61 -4.36
C ALA A 126 4.69 -17.83 -5.67
N ASN A 127 4.01 -18.97 -5.74
CA ASN A 127 3.19 -19.30 -6.90
C ASN A 127 1.94 -18.39 -6.96
N HIS A 128 1.73 -17.70 -8.09
CA HIS A 128 0.58 -16.79 -8.29
C HIS A 128 -0.76 -17.48 -8.11
N ARG A 129 -0.90 -18.75 -8.53
CA ARG A 129 -2.13 -19.53 -8.35
C ARG A 129 -2.45 -19.70 -6.87
N LEU A 130 -1.43 -19.83 -6.02
CA LEU A 130 -1.63 -19.89 -4.57
C LEU A 130 -2.13 -18.55 -4.01
N ILE A 131 -1.54 -17.43 -4.46
CA ILE A 131 -1.96 -16.09 -4.05
C ILE A 131 -3.41 -15.85 -4.46
N LYS A 132 -3.74 -16.05 -5.74
CA LYS A 132 -5.11 -15.92 -6.27
C LYS A 132 -6.10 -16.79 -5.51
N ARG A 133 -5.76 -18.06 -5.24
CA ARG A 133 -6.62 -18.97 -4.46
C ARG A 133 -6.84 -18.46 -3.03
N ASN A 134 -5.82 -17.91 -2.39
CA ASN A 134 -5.94 -17.39 -1.03
C ASN A 134 -6.87 -16.16 -0.99
N ILE A 135 -6.73 -15.24 -1.95
CA ILE A 135 -7.60 -14.07 -2.10
C ILE A 135 -9.05 -14.51 -2.40
N TYR A 136 -9.24 -15.45 -3.32
CA TYR A 136 -10.56 -16.00 -3.64
C TYR A 136 -11.23 -16.59 -2.41
N ASN A 137 -10.52 -17.43 -1.64
CA ASN A 137 -11.11 -18.05 -0.46
C ASN A 137 -11.55 -17.02 0.58
N ARG A 138 -10.73 -15.97 0.79
CA ARG A 138 -11.04 -14.89 1.75
C ARG A 138 -12.23 -14.05 1.34
N THR A 139 -12.34 -13.74 0.06
CA THR A 139 -13.40 -12.89 -0.45
C THR A 139 -14.71 -13.66 -0.59
N TYR A 140 -14.67 -14.86 -1.18
CA TYR A 140 -15.87 -15.64 -1.49
C TYR A 140 -16.39 -16.45 -0.30
N PHE A 141 -15.53 -17.11 0.48
CA PHE A 141 -15.96 -17.98 1.58
C PHE A 141 -15.88 -17.31 2.95
N GLU A 142 -14.88 -16.45 3.19
CA GLU A 142 -14.68 -15.81 4.50
C GLU A 142 -15.29 -14.40 4.59
N ASN A 143 -15.87 -13.88 3.49
CA ASN A 143 -16.44 -12.53 3.37
C ASN A 143 -15.52 -11.41 3.91
N GLN A 144 -14.20 -11.59 3.77
CA GLN A 144 -13.24 -10.59 4.21
C GLN A 144 -13.28 -9.37 3.28
N LYS A 145 -13.27 -8.17 3.87
CA LYS A 145 -13.16 -6.92 3.12
C LYS A 145 -11.77 -6.78 2.50
N ILE A 146 -11.68 -7.13 1.23
CA ILE A 146 -10.56 -6.87 0.33
C ILE A 146 -11.10 -6.04 -0.83
N ASP A 147 -10.54 -4.85 -1.04
CA ASP A 147 -10.96 -3.96 -2.13
C ASP A 147 -10.04 -4.13 -3.34
N GLU A 148 -8.73 -4.29 -3.12
CA GLU A 148 -7.74 -4.33 -4.20
C GLU A 148 -6.46 -5.07 -3.79
N VAL A 149 -5.90 -5.91 -4.66
CA VAL A 149 -4.61 -6.57 -4.43
C VAL A 149 -3.75 -6.48 -5.68
N TRP A 150 -2.57 -5.91 -5.49
CA TRP A 150 -1.51 -5.83 -6.50
C TRP A 150 -0.35 -6.75 -6.13
N ILE A 151 0.37 -7.23 -7.14
CA ILE A 151 1.66 -7.89 -6.93
C ILE A 151 2.77 -7.06 -7.57
N TYR A 152 3.82 -6.83 -6.80
CA TYR A 152 5.11 -6.32 -7.26
C TYR A 152 6.09 -7.49 -7.42
N GLU A 153 6.59 -7.69 -8.63
CA GLU A 153 7.49 -8.79 -8.96
C GLU A 153 8.32 -8.47 -10.20
N ARG A 154 9.63 -8.73 -10.13
CA ARG A 154 10.62 -8.53 -11.21
C ARG A 154 10.59 -7.14 -11.82
N GLY A 155 10.40 -6.12 -10.98
CA GLY A 155 10.33 -4.72 -11.43
C GLY A 155 8.98 -4.31 -12.01
N GLU A 156 8.00 -5.22 -12.05
CA GLU A 156 6.67 -4.98 -12.61
C GLU A 156 5.61 -4.95 -11.53
N ILE A 157 4.50 -4.23 -11.78
CA ILE A 157 3.33 -4.23 -10.92
C ILE A 157 2.06 -4.52 -11.71
N TYR A 158 1.29 -5.51 -11.24
CA TYR A 158 0.06 -5.95 -11.89
C TYR A 158 -1.06 -6.23 -10.89
N LEU A 159 -2.28 -5.93 -11.34
CA LEU A 159 -3.50 -6.11 -10.57
C LEU A 159 -3.87 -7.59 -10.57
N VAL A 160 -4.13 -8.14 -9.38
CA VAL A 160 -4.52 -9.55 -9.21
C VAL A 160 -5.95 -9.69 -8.78
N TYR A 161 -6.46 -8.73 -8.03
CA TYR A 161 -7.84 -8.70 -7.58
C TYR A 161 -8.30 -7.26 -7.40
N LYS A 162 -9.53 -6.98 -7.82
CA LYS A 162 -10.25 -5.74 -7.52
C LYS A 162 -11.70 -6.09 -7.31
N LYS A 163 -12.28 -5.61 -6.21
CA LYS A 163 -13.70 -5.79 -5.94
C LYS A 163 -14.50 -5.05 -7.03
N GLN A 164 -15.46 -5.75 -7.63
CA GLN A 164 -16.41 -5.18 -8.58
C GLN A 164 -17.38 -4.22 -7.88
#